data_AF-A0AAJ3UIP6-F1
#
_entry.id   AF-A0AAJ3UIP6-F1
#
_cell.length_a   1.000
_cell.length_b   1.000
_cell.length_c   1.000
_cell.angle_alpha   90.00
_cell.angle_beta   90.00
_cell.angle_gamma   90.00
#
_symmetry.space_group_name_H-M   'P 1'
#
loop_
_entity.id
_entity.type
_entity.pdbx_description
1 polymer ?
#
loop_
_entity_poly.entity_id
_entity_poly.type
_entity_poly.pdbx_seq_one_letter_code
_entity_poly.pdbx_strand_id
1 'polypeptide(L)'
;MVSSAVVCILRWTAEIFPAIGLFTILGSLPDVHFQKPATTLMLPNAQGVFETHQSVHPVSVIMYKHDLVYLTEDASHDAAIEHINEEAFGPGRFTRAAARIREQGPHDLSLSFICTDNGETIASVRMTPVLAGTVKGHLLGPLAVRPSHKNQGIGRELVRIAVEAARRQGSEAVILVGDPPYYGPLGFERVAYNALSFPGPVDPGRVLVVPIAEGVHERLKGIIAWHG
;
A
#
# COMPACT_ATOMS: atom_id res chain seq x y z
N MET A 1 36.94 40.51 3.90
CA MET A 1 37.06 39.03 3.97
C MET A 1 35.72 38.45 4.42
N VAL A 2 34.88 38.01 3.48
CA VAL A 2 33.84 36.95 3.59
C VAL A 2 33.52 36.60 2.12
N SER A 3 34.19 35.60 1.56
CA SER A 3 33.72 34.23 1.24
C SER A 3 32.77 34.12 0.03
N SER A 4 33.28 33.41 -0.97
CA SER A 4 32.73 33.09 -2.29
C SER A 4 31.45 32.27 -2.28
N ALA A 5 30.72 32.37 -3.39
CA ALA A 5 30.11 31.27 -4.17
C ALA A 5 28.62 31.46 -4.53
N VAL A 6 28.25 32.52 -5.27
CA VAL A 6 27.04 32.52 -6.11
C VAL A 6 27.24 33.41 -7.34
N VAL A 7 28.17 33.05 -8.23
CA VAL A 7 28.29 33.63 -9.58
C VAL A 7 28.87 32.54 -10.48
N CYS A 8 28.04 31.86 -11.29
CA CYS A 8 28.41 31.23 -12.58
C CYS A 8 27.36 30.24 -13.10
N ILE A 9 26.08 30.60 -13.23
CA ILE A 9 25.19 29.87 -14.17
C ILE A 9 24.27 30.87 -14.84
N LEU A 10 24.79 31.64 -15.80
CA LEU A 10 24.01 32.26 -16.89
C LEU A 10 25.01 32.74 -17.95
N ARG A 11 25.61 31.79 -18.69
CA ARG A 11 26.39 32.10 -19.89
C ARG A 11 26.49 30.89 -20.79
N TRP A 12 25.47 30.63 -21.60
CA TRP A 12 25.62 30.17 -22.98
C TRP A 12 24.28 29.92 -23.65
N THR A 13 23.88 30.80 -24.56
CA THR A 13 23.14 30.42 -25.76
C THR A 13 23.72 31.22 -26.93
N ALA A 14 23.75 30.55 -28.08
CA ALA A 14 23.93 31.05 -29.44
C ALA A 14 25.31 30.84 -30.11
N GLU A 15 25.20 30.26 -31.31
CA GLU A 15 26.10 30.26 -32.47
C GLU A 15 27.12 29.11 -32.60
N ILE A 16 26.72 28.06 -33.34
CA ILE A 16 27.21 27.72 -34.72
C ILE A 16 26.58 26.37 -35.18
N PHE A 17 25.79 26.41 -36.26
CA PHE A 17 25.26 25.28 -37.09
C PHE A 17 26.37 24.68 -37.99
N PRO A 18 26.16 23.66 -38.89
CA PRO A 18 25.09 22.64 -39.06
C PRO A 18 25.61 21.19 -39.32
N ALA A 19 24.68 20.20 -39.39
CA ALA A 19 24.51 19.20 -40.48
C ALA A 19 24.25 17.73 -40.05
N ILE A 20 23.02 17.26 -40.35
CA ILE A 20 22.60 15.91 -40.83
C ILE A 20 22.80 14.74 -39.84
N GLY A 21 21.81 13.96 -39.40
CA GLY A 21 20.41 13.79 -39.76
C GLY A 21 19.84 12.56 -39.02
N LEU A 22 18.54 12.31 -39.22
CA LEU A 22 17.75 11.13 -38.84
C LEU A 22 17.05 11.12 -37.46
N PHE A 23 15.74 11.45 -37.53
CA PHE A 23 14.59 10.83 -36.87
C PHE A 23 14.83 9.95 -35.62
N THR A 24 14.24 10.32 -34.49
CA THR A 24 13.32 9.46 -33.70
C THR A 24 12.45 10.32 -32.79
N ILE A 25 11.17 9.99 -32.76
CA ILE A 25 10.07 10.60 -32.00
C ILE A 25 10.23 10.27 -30.51
N LEU A 26 10.10 11.24 -29.61
CA LEU A 26 9.65 11.00 -28.24
C LEU A 26 8.65 12.09 -27.83
N GLY A 27 7.44 11.66 -27.49
CA GLY A 27 6.33 12.51 -27.10
C GLY A 27 6.48 13.14 -25.71
N SER A 28 6.08 14.41 -25.65
CA SER A 28 5.21 15.05 -24.64
C SER A 28 5.46 14.77 -23.15
N LEU A 29 6.11 15.75 -22.49
CA LEU A 29 5.87 16.10 -21.08
C LEU A 29 4.71 17.13 -21.00
N PRO A 30 3.90 17.15 -19.92
CA PRO A 30 2.72 18.01 -19.82
C PRO A 30 3.04 19.47 -19.44
N ASP A 31 2.15 20.34 -19.91
CA ASP A 31 2.16 21.81 -19.83
C ASP A 31 2.30 22.37 -18.41
N VAL A 32 3.37 23.13 -18.18
CA VAL A 32 3.47 24.09 -17.07
C VAL A 32 2.94 25.43 -17.59
N HIS A 33 1.68 25.75 -17.28
CA HIS A 33 1.14 27.08 -17.54
C HIS A 33 1.74 28.11 -16.58
N PHE A 34 2.63 28.95 -17.12
CA PHE A 34 3.19 30.12 -16.44
C PHE A 34 2.14 31.23 -16.37
N GLN A 35 1.61 31.49 -15.17
CA GLN A 35 0.62 32.55 -14.96
C GLN A 35 1.32 33.92 -14.90
N LYS A 36 0.91 34.84 -15.78
CA LYS A 36 1.39 36.23 -15.83
C LYS A 36 1.07 36.96 -14.51
N PRO A 37 1.95 37.80 -13.97
CA PRO A 37 1.63 38.62 -12.80
C PRO A 37 0.54 39.64 -13.17
N ALA A 38 -0.46 39.78 -12.30
CA ALA A 38 -1.55 40.75 -12.48
C ALA A 38 -1.00 42.17 -12.35
N THR A 39 -1.09 42.95 -13.43
CA THR A 39 -0.89 44.40 -13.39
C THR A 39 -2.17 45.03 -12.85
N THR A 40 -2.14 45.49 -11.60
CA THR A 40 -3.20 46.33 -11.03
C THR A 40 -3.13 47.71 -11.67
N LEU A 41 -4.03 47.97 -12.63
CA LEU A 41 -4.23 49.32 -13.17
C LEU A 41 -5.14 50.09 -12.21
N MET A 42 -4.57 51.03 -11.44
CA MET A 42 -5.33 51.98 -10.64
C MET A 42 -5.85 53.09 -11.56
N LEU A 43 -7.15 53.12 -11.83
CA LEU A 43 -7.83 54.27 -12.43
C LEU A 43 -8.71 54.93 -11.36
N PRO A 44 -8.64 56.26 -11.17
CA PRO A 44 -9.51 56.95 -10.22
C PRO A 44 -10.95 57.00 -10.74
N ASN A 45 -11.92 56.78 -9.86
CA ASN A 45 -13.32 57.11 -10.12
C ASN A 45 -13.56 58.62 -9.90
N ALA A 46 -14.67 59.15 -10.43
CA ALA A 46 -14.96 60.58 -10.47
C ALA A 46 -15.29 61.25 -9.11
N GLN A 47 -15.03 60.59 -7.98
CA GLN A 47 -15.35 61.07 -6.63
C GLN A 47 -14.22 60.85 -5.59
N GLY A 48 -13.09 60.22 -5.95
CA GLY A 48 -11.88 60.23 -5.11
C GLY A 48 -11.95 59.47 -3.76
N VAL A 49 -12.81 58.46 -3.63
CA VAL A 49 -12.92 57.64 -2.40
C VAL A 49 -12.35 56.23 -2.64
N PHE A 50 -11.42 55.81 -1.79
CA PHE A 50 -10.84 54.45 -1.78
C PHE A 50 -11.74 53.50 -0.98
N GLU A 51 -12.46 52.60 -1.64
CA GLU A 51 -13.13 51.47 -1.01
C GLU A 51 -12.28 50.20 -1.17
N THR A 52 -11.89 49.60 -0.05
CA THR A 52 -11.21 48.29 -0.03
C THR A 52 -12.25 47.19 -0.22
N HIS A 53 -12.48 46.78 -1.46
CA HIS A 53 -13.15 45.51 -1.74
C HIS A 53 -12.18 44.35 -1.48
N GLN A 54 -12.29 43.72 -0.30
CA GLN A 54 -11.63 42.43 -0.04
C GLN A 54 -12.35 41.33 -0.83
N SER A 55 -11.73 40.92 -1.93
CA SER A 55 -12.00 39.65 -2.59
C SER A 55 -11.53 38.53 -1.65
N VAL A 56 -12.46 37.93 -0.90
CA VAL A 56 -12.21 36.66 -0.21
C VAL A 56 -12.15 35.54 -1.25
N HIS A 57 -10.96 35.30 -1.79
CA HIS A 57 -10.70 34.09 -2.57
C HIS A 57 -10.79 32.88 -1.65
N PRO A 58 -11.45 31.78 -2.05
CA PRO A 58 -11.47 30.56 -1.26
C PRO A 58 -10.04 30.05 -1.10
N VAL A 59 -9.60 29.90 0.14
CA VAL A 59 -8.35 29.20 0.46
C VAL A 59 -8.55 27.76 -0.01
N SER A 60 -7.95 27.41 -1.14
CA SER A 60 -7.79 26.02 -1.54
C SER A 60 -6.99 25.33 -0.46
N VAL A 61 -7.67 24.59 0.42
CA VAL A 61 -7.05 23.66 1.35
C VAL A 61 -6.23 22.69 0.50
N ILE A 62 -4.91 22.82 0.55
CA ILE A 62 -4.00 21.84 -0.03
C ILE A 62 -4.19 20.58 0.81
N MET A 63 -5.01 19.67 0.29
CA MET A 63 -5.25 18.36 0.88
C MET A 63 -3.91 17.62 0.83
N TYR A 64 -3.28 17.42 1.99
CA TYR A 64 -2.02 16.68 2.10
C TYR A 64 -2.21 15.30 1.45
N LYS A 65 -1.55 15.12 0.31
CA LYS A 65 -1.41 13.81 -0.33
C LYS A 65 -0.60 12.98 0.66
N HIS A 66 -1.23 11.97 1.26
CA HIS A 66 -0.57 11.09 2.22
C HIS A 66 0.62 10.46 1.47
N ASP A 67 1.83 10.62 2.00
CA ASP A 67 3.03 9.99 1.45
C ASP A 67 3.05 8.55 1.97
N LEU A 68 2.20 7.72 1.36
CA LEU A 68 2.09 6.32 1.69
C LEU A 68 3.35 5.58 1.23
N VAL A 69 4.09 5.01 2.18
CA VAL A 69 5.28 4.19 1.91
C VAL A 69 5.02 2.76 2.36
N TYR A 70 5.32 1.79 1.51
CA TYR A 70 5.19 0.37 1.83
C TYR A 70 6.58 -0.23 2.03
N LEU A 71 6.79 -0.89 3.17
CA LEU A 71 8.09 -1.42 3.58
C LEU A 71 7.93 -2.87 4.07
N THR A 72 9.00 -3.65 3.99
CA THR A 72 9.08 -4.93 4.70
C THR A 72 9.08 -4.66 6.20
N GLU A 73 8.38 -5.51 6.95
CA GLU A 73 8.34 -5.48 8.41
C GLU A 73 9.71 -5.82 9.01
N ASP A 74 10.04 -5.15 10.12
CA ASP A 74 11.13 -5.53 11.01
C ASP A 74 10.71 -5.35 12.48
N ALA A 75 11.55 -5.81 13.42
CA ALA A 75 11.25 -5.81 14.85
C ALA A 75 10.92 -4.43 15.46
N SER A 76 11.37 -3.33 14.84
CA SER A 76 11.04 -1.98 15.33
C SER A 76 9.55 -1.64 15.15
N HIS A 77 8.84 -2.36 14.28
CA HIS A 77 7.43 -2.14 14.00
C HIS A 77 6.49 -2.89 14.96
N ASP A 78 6.99 -3.86 15.75
CA ASP A 78 6.17 -4.77 16.55
C ASP A 78 5.18 -4.03 17.46
N ALA A 79 5.65 -3.02 18.18
CA ALA A 79 4.80 -2.24 19.09
C ALA A 79 3.67 -1.49 18.35
N ALA A 80 3.97 -0.92 17.18
CA ALA A 80 2.98 -0.23 16.37
C ALA A 80 1.96 -1.22 15.79
N ILE A 81 2.43 -2.37 15.29
CA ILE A 81 1.58 -3.43 14.74
C ILE A 81 0.62 -3.98 15.80
N GLU A 82 1.09 -4.20 17.03
CA GLU A 82 0.23 -4.67 18.12
C GLU A 82 -0.86 -3.65 18.43
N HIS A 83 -0.51 -2.37 18.52
CA HIS A 83 -1.47 -1.29 18.77
C HIS A 83 -2.53 -1.21 17.66
N ILE A 84 -2.13 -1.29 16.38
CA ILE A 84 -3.07 -1.29 15.25
C ILE A 84 -3.99 -2.51 15.30
N ASN A 85 -3.49 -3.68 15.68
CA ASN A 85 -4.31 -4.89 15.80
C ASN A 85 -5.32 -4.80 16.95
N GLU A 86 -4.91 -4.22 18.08
CA GLU A 86 -5.81 -3.92 19.19
C GLU A 86 -6.93 -2.99 18.78
N GLU A 87 -6.60 -1.86 18.13
CA GLU A 87 -7.58 -0.90 17.61
C GLU A 87 -8.51 -1.52 16.55
N ALA A 88 -7.98 -2.34 15.64
CA ALA A 88 -8.73 -2.86 14.51
C ALA A 88 -9.66 -4.03 14.86
N PHE A 89 -9.27 -4.88 15.83
CA PHE A 89 -9.96 -6.15 16.09
C PHE A 89 -10.40 -6.38 17.54
N GLY A 90 -9.85 -5.62 18.50
CA GLY A 90 -10.10 -5.84 19.92
C GLY A 90 -9.64 -7.22 20.43
N PRO A 91 -9.96 -7.58 21.70
CA PRO A 91 -9.44 -8.80 22.34
C PRO A 91 -10.03 -10.11 21.78
N GLY A 92 -11.18 -10.08 21.12
CA GLY A 92 -11.80 -11.27 20.52
C GLY A 92 -11.04 -11.87 19.33
N ARG A 93 -9.95 -11.23 18.87
CA ARG A 93 -9.14 -11.70 17.73
C ARG A 93 -8.45 -13.05 17.97
N PHE A 94 -8.10 -13.36 19.21
CA PHE A 94 -7.33 -14.54 19.60
C PHE A 94 -8.14 -15.85 19.58
N THR A 95 -9.47 -15.79 19.59
CA THR A 95 -10.31 -16.99 19.57
C THR A 95 -10.49 -17.60 18.18
N ARG A 96 -10.08 -16.87 17.13
CA ARG A 96 -10.26 -17.26 15.73
C ARG A 96 -9.29 -18.40 15.36
N ALA A 97 -9.73 -19.33 14.51
CA ALA A 97 -8.90 -20.47 14.11
C ALA A 97 -7.55 -20.05 13.49
N ALA A 98 -7.51 -18.95 12.74
CA ALA A 98 -6.27 -18.40 12.19
C ALA A 98 -5.31 -17.88 13.29
N ALA A 99 -5.81 -17.38 14.42
CA ALA A 99 -4.96 -17.00 15.55
C ALA A 99 -4.30 -18.22 16.19
N ARG A 100 -5.05 -19.34 16.33
CA ARG A 100 -4.49 -20.60 16.85
C ARG A 100 -3.41 -21.23 15.98
N ILE A 101 -3.40 -20.96 14.67
CA ILE A 101 -2.27 -21.34 13.79
C ILE A 101 -1.06 -20.44 14.09
N ARG A 102 -1.27 -19.13 14.25
CA ARG A 102 -0.21 -18.16 14.54
C ARG A 102 0.46 -18.37 15.89
N GLU A 103 -0.24 -18.97 16.86
CA GLU A 103 0.33 -19.33 18.17
C GLU A 103 1.34 -20.49 18.07
N GLN A 104 1.38 -21.23 16.96
CA GLN A 104 2.27 -22.40 16.80
C GLN A 104 3.70 -22.02 16.39
N GLY A 105 3.93 -20.80 15.91
CA GLY A 105 5.26 -20.34 15.52
C GLY A 105 5.28 -18.96 14.85
N PRO A 106 6.47 -18.43 14.53
CA PRO A 106 6.62 -17.09 13.98
C PRO A 106 6.02 -16.95 12.58
N HIS A 107 5.71 -15.70 12.21
CA HIS A 107 5.48 -15.32 10.81
C HIS A 107 6.81 -15.20 10.05
N ASP A 108 6.72 -15.25 8.72
CA ASP A 108 7.83 -14.96 7.83
C ASP A 108 7.98 -13.43 7.72
N LEU A 109 9.02 -12.88 8.36
CA LEU A 109 9.35 -11.46 8.30
C LEU A 109 9.67 -10.99 6.89
N SER A 110 10.25 -11.84 6.04
CA SER A 110 10.60 -11.48 4.65
C SER A 110 9.37 -11.30 3.76
N LEU A 111 8.22 -11.83 4.18
CA LEU A 111 6.93 -11.73 3.49
C LEU A 111 5.89 -10.91 4.25
N SER A 112 6.29 -10.23 5.32
CA SER A 112 5.41 -9.37 6.11
C SER A 112 5.73 -7.90 5.84
N PHE A 113 4.70 -7.07 5.75
CA PHE A 113 4.82 -5.71 5.25
C PHE A 113 4.00 -4.73 6.09
N ILE A 114 4.48 -3.49 6.11
CA ILE A 114 3.82 -2.36 6.74
C ILE A 114 3.57 -1.25 5.72
N CYS A 115 2.62 -0.39 6.03
CA CYS A 115 2.45 0.88 5.34
C CYS A 115 2.59 2.02 6.35
N THR A 116 3.39 3.03 6.01
CA THR A 116 3.53 4.25 6.78
C THR A 116 2.89 5.43 6.06
N ASP A 117 2.41 6.39 6.84
CA ASP A 117 2.04 7.74 6.38
C ASP A 117 2.81 8.76 7.21
N ASN A 118 3.57 9.63 6.55
CA ASN A 118 4.45 10.61 7.21
C ASN A 118 5.36 10.00 8.29
N GLY A 119 5.83 8.77 8.07
CA GLY A 119 6.70 8.03 8.99
C GLY A 119 5.99 7.29 10.13
N GLU A 120 4.68 7.46 10.31
CA GLU A 120 3.90 6.67 11.27
C GLU A 120 3.44 5.36 10.60
N THR A 121 3.63 4.21 11.27
CA THR A 121 3.03 2.95 10.81
C THR A 121 1.52 2.98 11.01
N ILE A 122 0.77 2.85 9.91
CA ILE A 122 -0.70 2.94 9.89
C ILE A 122 -1.39 1.65 9.46
N ALA A 123 -0.65 0.69 8.90
CA ALA A 123 -1.19 -0.60 8.51
C ALA A 123 -0.11 -1.68 8.45
N SER A 124 -0.53 -2.94 8.54
CA SER A 124 0.36 -4.10 8.41
C SER A 124 -0.35 -5.31 7.83
N VAL A 125 0.42 -6.20 7.22
CA VAL A 125 0.04 -7.55 6.84
C VAL A 125 1.16 -8.51 7.22
N ARG A 126 0.81 -9.58 7.93
CA ARG A 126 1.75 -10.68 8.24
C ARG A 126 1.47 -11.91 7.40
N MET A 127 2.52 -12.68 7.14
CA MET A 127 2.45 -13.94 6.40
C MET A 127 2.99 -15.08 7.26
N THR A 128 2.13 -15.99 7.70
CA THR A 128 2.54 -17.13 8.53
C THR A 128 2.78 -18.35 7.66
N PRO A 129 3.95 -18.99 7.68
CA PRO A 129 4.20 -20.18 6.89
C PRO A 129 3.33 -21.35 7.40
N VAL A 130 2.72 -22.08 6.47
CA VAL A 130 1.79 -23.17 6.76
C VAL A 130 1.97 -24.35 5.83
N LEU A 131 1.70 -25.55 6.35
CA LEU A 131 1.40 -26.71 5.55
C LEU A 131 -0.12 -26.91 5.53
N ALA A 132 -0.74 -26.83 4.35
CA ALA A 132 -2.18 -27.03 4.16
C ALA A 132 -2.40 -28.29 3.31
N GLY A 133 -2.66 -29.42 3.98
CA GLY A 133 -2.56 -30.73 3.34
C GLY A 133 -1.11 -31.02 2.97
N THR A 134 -0.80 -31.06 1.67
CA THR A 134 0.58 -31.17 1.17
C THR A 134 1.10 -29.89 0.53
N VAL A 135 0.35 -28.79 0.61
CA VAL A 135 0.73 -27.50 0.04
C VAL A 135 1.55 -26.68 1.04
N LYS A 136 2.78 -26.33 0.65
CA LYS A 136 3.67 -25.43 1.41
C LYS A 136 3.37 -23.99 1.03
N GLY A 137 2.57 -23.32 1.84
CA GLY A 137 2.07 -21.98 1.55
C GLY A 137 2.19 -21.03 2.72
N HIS A 138 1.48 -19.91 2.62
CA HIS A 138 1.41 -18.90 3.68
C HIS A 138 -0.04 -18.57 4.02
N LEU A 139 -0.34 -18.46 5.30
CA LEU A 139 -1.58 -17.93 5.84
C LEU A 139 -1.44 -16.41 5.97
N LEU A 140 -2.21 -15.68 5.17
CA LEU A 140 -2.25 -14.22 5.21
C LEU A 140 -2.99 -13.72 6.44
N GLY A 141 -2.34 -12.81 7.14
CA GLY A 141 -2.87 -11.98 8.19
C GLY A 141 -2.14 -12.15 9.54
N PRO A 142 -2.48 -11.32 10.55
CA PRO A 142 -3.54 -10.30 10.47
C PRO A 142 -3.22 -9.22 9.43
N LEU A 143 -4.27 -8.74 8.76
CA LEU A 143 -4.23 -7.57 7.89
C LEU A 143 -4.97 -6.45 8.61
N ALA A 144 -4.24 -5.45 9.09
CA ALA A 144 -4.80 -4.38 9.89
C ALA A 144 -4.51 -3.02 9.26
N VAL A 145 -5.50 -2.14 9.26
CA VAL A 145 -5.36 -0.73 8.84
C VAL A 145 -6.02 0.10 9.92
N ARG A 146 -5.33 1.13 10.41
CA ARG A 146 -5.88 2.07 11.39
C ARG A 146 -7.25 2.57 10.93
N PRO A 147 -8.26 2.66 11.81
CA PRO A 147 -9.59 3.11 11.42
C PRO A 147 -9.62 4.46 10.70
N SER A 148 -8.75 5.39 11.08
CA SER A 148 -8.58 6.71 10.46
C SER A 148 -8.14 6.68 8.99
N HIS A 149 -7.59 5.56 8.52
CA HIS A 149 -7.05 5.37 7.16
C HIS A 149 -7.81 4.30 6.36
N LYS A 150 -8.99 3.89 6.82
CA LYS A 150 -9.83 2.91 6.10
C LYS A 150 -10.36 3.49 4.78
N ASN A 151 -10.71 2.60 3.86
CA ASN A 151 -11.28 2.91 2.54
C ASN A 151 -10.37 3.69 1.57
N GLN A 152 -9.07 3.80 1.86
CA GLN A 152 -8.08 4.42 0.96
C GLN A 152 -7.33 3.40 0.07
N GLY A 153 -7.70 2.12 0.11
CA GLY A 153 -7.08 1.07 -0.69
C GLY A 153 -5.80 0.44 -0.10
N ILE A 154 -5.25 0.99 0.99
CA ILE A 154 -4.02 0.52 1.65
C ILE A 154 -4.01 -0.99 1.92
N GLY A 155 -5.10 -1.51 2.50
CA GLY A 155 -5.19 -2.94 2.82
C GLY A 155 -5.17 -3.84 1.58
N ARG A 156 -5.73 -3.39 0.46
CA ARG A 156 -5.67 -4.14 -0.81
C ARG A 156 -4.27 -4.13 -1.39
N GLU A 157 -3.56 -3.01 -1.25
CA GLU A 157 -2.20 -2.88 -1.74
C GLU A 157 -1.22 -3.74 -0.96
N LEU A 158 -1.32 -3.76 0.38
CA LEU A 158 -0.55 -4.69 1.23
C LEU A 158 -0.76 -6.16 0.82
N VAL A 159 -2.00 -6.57 0.53
CA VAL A 159 -2.29 -7.93 0.06
C VAL A 159 -1.61 -8.21 -1.28
N ARG A 160 -1.64 -7.28 -2.24
CA ARG A 160 -0.95 -7.46 -3.53
C ARG A 160 0.55 -7.62 -3.36
N ILE A 161 1.17 -6.75 -2.57
CA ILE A 161 2.61 -6.80 -2.27
C ILE A 161 2.97 -8.16 -1.64
N ALA A 162 2.21 -8.59 -0.63
CA ALA A 162 2.47 -9.86 0.07
C ALA A 162 2.30 -11.10 -0.84
N VAL A 163 1.26 -11.14 -1.67
CA VAL A 163 1.01 -12.27 -2.59
C VAL A 163 2.10 -12.33 -3.66
N GLU A 164 2.50 -11.19 -4.22
CA GLU A 164 3.55 -11.13 -5.23
C GLU A 164 4.93 -11.51 -4.65
N ALA A 165 5.25 -11.05 -3.44
CA ALA A 165 6.47 -11.44 -2.74
C ALA A 165 6.47 -12.95 -2.46
N ALA A 166 5.36 -13.51 -1.96
CA ALA A 166 5.22 -14.94 -1.69
C ALA A 166 5.39 -15.78 -2.96
N ARG A 167 4.87 -15.31 -4.10
CA ARG A 167 5.06 -15.93 -5.41
C ARG A 167 6.53 -15.99 -5.79
N ARG A 168 7.28 -14.91 -5.61
CA ARG A 168 8.73 -14.85 -5.92
C ARG A 168 9.57 -15.74 -5.02
N GLN A 169 9.16 -15.93 -3.77
CA GLN A 169 9.85 -16.78 -2.79
C GLN A 169 9.47 -18.27 -2.91
N GLY A 170 8.58 -18.63 -3.84
CA GLY A 170 8.22 -20.02 -4.11
C GLY A 170 7.13 -20.58 -3.18
N SER A 171 6.34 -19.72 -2.54
CA SER A 171 5.12 -20.16 -1.85
C SER A 171 4.18 -20.82 -2.85
N GLU A 172 3.65 -22.00 -2.52
CA GLU A 172 2.75 -22.72 -3.44
C GLU A 172 1.33 -22.16 -3.45
N ALA A 173 0.93 -21.50 -2.35
CA ALA A 173 -0.36 -20.84 -2.22
C ALA A 173 -0.33 -19.74 -1.14
N VAL A 174 -1.27 -18.80 -1.22
CA VAL A 174 -1.59 -17.88 -0.12
C VAL A 174 -3.03 -18.11 0.32
N ILE A 175 -3.24 -18.45 1.58
CA ILE A 175 -4.52 -18.85 2.16
C ILE A 175 -4.97 -17.79 3.17
N LEU A 176 -6.27 -17.55 3.31
CA LEU A 176 -6.79 -16.71 4.38
C LEU A 176 -8.21 -17.13 4.80
N VAL A 177 -8.64 -16.58 5.94
CA VAL A 177 -10.04 -16.59 6.38
C VAL A 177 -10.58 -15.17 6.32
N GLY A 178 -11.46 -14.87 5.37
CA GLY A 178 -11.92 -13.50 5.09
C GLY A 178 -13.10 -13.41 4.14
N ASP A 179 -13.51 -12.19 3.81
CA ASP A 179 -14.71 -11.91 3.03
C ASP A 179 -14.48 -12.02 1.50
N PRO A 180 -15.17 -12.94 0.79
CA PRO A 180 -14.98 -13.13 -0.64
C PRO A 180 -15.18 -11.87 -1.50
N PRO A 181 -16.16 -10.97 -1.24
CA PRO A 181 -16.29 -9.73 -2.01
C PRO A 181 -15.10 -8.78 -1.89
N TYR A 182 -14.35 -8.85 -0.77
CA TYR A 182 -13.17 -8.01 -0.57
C TYR A 182 -11.93 -8.61 -1.24
N TYR A 183 -11.71 -9.92 -1.09
CA TYR A 183 -10.49 -10.60 -1.55
C TYR A 183 -10.58 -11.17 -2.96
N GLY A 184 -11.78 -11.45 -3.47
CA GLY A 184 -12.00 -11.97 -4.83
C GLY A 184 -11.34 -11.14 -5.93
N PRO A 185 -11.50 -9.79 -5.94
CA PRO A 185 -10.81 -8.92 -6.89
C PRO A 185 -9.28 -8.92 -6.79
N LEU A 186 -8.70 -9.55 -5.76
CA LEU A 186 -7.25 -9.69 -5.55
C LEU A 186 -6.75 -11.08 -5.98
N GLY A 187 -7.58 -11.88 -6.65
CA GLY A 187 -7.23 -13.21 -7.16
C GLY A 187 -7.53 -14.35 -6.21
N PHE A 188 -8.17 -14.08 -5.06
CA PHE A 188 -8.56 -15.13 -4.12
C PHE A 188 -9.84 -15.82 -4.57
N GLU A 189 -9.83 -17.15 -4.53
CA GLU A 189 -11.00 -17.99 -4.76
C GLU A 189 -11.34 -18.83 -3.55
N ARG A 190 -12.54 -19.40 -3.51
CA ARG A 190 -12.97 -20.23 -2.38
C ARG A 190 -12.27 -21.57 -2.42
N VAL A 191 -11.75 -21.99 -1.28
CA VAL A 191 -11.30 -23.38 -1.09
C VAL A 191 -12.52 -24.30 -1.16
N ALA A 192 -12.34 -25.50 -1.74
CA ALA A 192 -13.41 -26.49 -1.81
C ALA A 192 -13.96 -26.81 -0.41
N TYR A 193 -15.28 -27.00 -0.34
CA TYR A 193 -15.97 -27.21 0.93
C TYR A 193 -15.35 -28.38 1.71
N ASN A 194 -15.03 -28.13 3.00
CA ASN A 194 -14.37 -29.09 3.90
C ASN A 194 -13.04 -29.68 3.41
N ALA A 195 -12.36 -29.05 2.44
CA ALA A 195 -11.05 -29.52 2.00
C ALA A 195 -9.98 -29.35 3.10
N LEU A 196 -10.02 -28.24 3.84
CA LEU A 196 -9.08 -27.96 4.93
C LEU A 196 -9.74 -28.04 6.30
N SER A 197 -9.04 -28.65 7.26
CA SER A 197 -9.40 -28.73 8.66
C SER A 197 -8.54 -27.75 9.48
N PHE A 198 -9.19 -26.76 10.09
CA PHE A 198 -8.56 -25.75 10.93
C PHE A 198 -8.59 -26.12 12.42
N PRO A 199 -7.66 -25.60 13.25
CA PRO A 199 -7.69 -25.78 14.70
C PRO A 199 -8.78 -24.91 15.35
N GLY A 200 -10.05 -25.16 15.05
CA GLY A 200 -11.19 -24.41 15.59
C GLY A 200 -12.25 -24.12 14.53
N PRO A 201 -13.40 -23.53 14.94
CA PRO A 201 -14.48 -23.24 14.02
C PRO A 201 -14.06 -22.17 13.00
N VAL A 202 -14.39 -22.42 11.74
CA VAL A 202 -14.25 -21.48 10.63
C VAL A 202 -15.49 -21.56 9.76
N ASP A 203 -15.91 -20.44 9.17
CA ASP A 203 -16.91 -20.44 8.11
C ASP A 203 -16.26 -20.95 6.81
N PRO A 204 -16.66 -22.11 6.27
CA PRO A 204 -16.07 -22.64 5.04
C PRO A 204 -16.21 -21.69 3.85
N GLY A 205 -17.24 -20.83 3.85
CA GLY A 205 -17.46 -19.82 2.80
C GLY A 205 -16.47 -18.65 2.84
N ARG A 206 -15.67 -18.54 3.91
CA ARG A 206 -14.64 -17.52 4.10
C ARG A 206 -13.22 -18.06 3.97
N VAL A 207 -13.03 -19.36 3.74
CA VAL A 207 -11.70 -19.92 3.49
C VAL A 207 -11.35 -19.70 2.03
N LEU A 208 -10.35 -18.85 1.79
CA LEU A 208 -9.97 -18.41 0.47
C LEU A 208 -8.51 -18.73 0.18
N VAL A 209 -8.17 -18.88 -1.10
CA VAL A 209 -6.82 -19.17 -1.57
C VAL A 209 -6.49 -18.43 -2.86
N VAL A 210 -5.23 -18.02 -3.00
CA VAL A 210 -4.59 -17.75 -4.29
C VAL A 210 -3.66 -18.93 -4.58
N PRO A 211 -3.96 -19.78 -5.58
CA PRO A 211 -3.01 -20.81 -6.00
C PRO A 211 -1.84 -20.16 -6.75
N ILE A 212 -0.61 -20.58 -6.43
CA ILE A 212 0.61 -20.10 -7.09
C ILE A 212 1.26 -21.23 -7.88
N ALA A 213 1.37 -22.42 -7.30
CA ALA A 213 1.89 -23.61 -7.96
C ALA A 213 0.79 -24.39 -8.69
N GLU A 214 1.19 -25.33 -9.55
CA GLU A 214 0.26 -26.25 -10.21
C GLU A 214 -0.34 -27.25 -9.22
N GLY A 215 -1.58 -27.68 -9.50
CA GLY A 215 -2.27 -28.73 -8.75
C GLY A 215 -2.57 -28.39 -7.28
N VAL A 216 -2.69 -27.10 -6.94
CA VAL A 216 -2.88 -26.66 -5.56
C VAL A 216 -4.23 -27.14 -5.00
N HIS A 217 -5.32 -27.08 -5.76
CA HIS A 217 -6.64 -27.50 -5.25
C HIS A 217 -6.73 -28.97 -4.91
N GLU A 218 -6.06 -29.83 -5.67
CA GLU A 218 -6.01 -31.26 -5.44
C GLU A 218 -5.26 -31.59 -4.14
N ARG A 219 -4.24 -30.78 -3.82
CA ARG A 219 -3.32 -30.93 -2.69
C ARG A 219 -3.75 -30.21 -1.42
N LEU A 220 -4.61 -29.19 -1.52
CA LEU A 220 -5.20 -28.46 -0.39
C LEU A 220 -6.25 -29.30 0.35
N LYS A 221 -5.86 -30.48 0.84
CA LYS A 221 -6.74 -31.43 1.51
C LYS A 221 -6.11 -31.92 2.80
N GLY A 222 -6.84 -31.80 3.91
CA GLY A 222 -6.41 -32.25 5.22
C GLY A 222 -6.18 -31.10 6.20
N ILE A 223 -5.23 -31.28 7.11
CA ILE A 223 -4.97 -30.33 8.18
C ILE A 223 -4.21 -29.12 7.65
N ILE A 224 -4.57 -27.92 8.12
CA ILE A 224 -3.73 -26.73 8.00
C ILE A 224 -3.10 -26.40 9.35
N ALA A 225 -1.78 -26.29 9.37
CA ALA A 225 -1.00 -25.98 10.57
C ALA A 225 0.23 -25.15 10.20
N TRP A 226 0.86 -24.54 11.19
CA TRP A 226 2.12 -23.83 11.00
C TRP A 226 3.22 -24.78 10.51
N HIS A 227 4.14 -24.27 9.69
CA HIS A 227 5.31 -25.00 9.20
C HIS A 227 6.56 -24.11 9.31
N GLY A 228 7.61 -24.62 9.94
CA GLY A 228 8.96 -24.07 9.87
C GLY A 228 9.99 -25.09 9.45
#